data_AF-A0A5J4PSF5-F1
#
_entry.id   AF-A0A5J4PSF5-F1
#
_cell.length_a   1.000
_cell.length_b   1.000
_cell.length_c   1.000
_cell.angle_alpha   90.00
_cell.angle_beta   90.00
_cell.angle_gamma   90.00
#
_symmetry.space_group_name_H-M   'P 1'
#
loop_
_entity.id
_entity.type
_entity.pdbx_description
1 polymer ?
#
loop_
_entity_poly.entity_id
_entity_poly.type
_entity_poly.pdbx_seq_one_letter_code
_entity_poly.pdbx_strand_id
1 'polypeptide(L)' 'MKSNKRAIVSVGLFIIFVVLILSALMIQITEVNRGSFAHHVWTAIHVLCGLLFTILVILHIVFNWHTLKSYLKWMNSK' A
#
# COMPACT_ATOMS: atom_id res chain seq x y z
N MET A 1 7.15 -9.32 -24.59
CA MET A 1 6.22 -8.66 -23.64
C MET A 1 6.83 -7.37 -23.11
N LYS A 2 6.30 -6.20 -23.46
CA LYS A 2 6.66 -4.94 -22.80
C LYS A 2 6.21 -5.06 -21.34
N SER A 3 7.15 -5.12 -20.40
CA SER A 3 6.83 -5.32 -18.98
C SER A 3 5.97 -4.16 -18.49
N ASN A 4 4.68 -4.41 -18.21
CA ASN A 4 3.73 -3.43 -17.68
C ASN A 4 3.99 -3.20 -16.17
N LYS A 5 5.23 -2.87 -15.81
CA LYS A 5 5.69 -2.67 -14.43
C LYS A 5 4.79 -1.70 -13.65
N ARG A 6 4.30 -0.65 -14.33
CA ARG A 6 3.33 0.31 -13.78
C ARG A 6 2.03 -0.34 -13.33
N ALA A 7 1.44 -1.20 -14.17
CA ALA A 7 0.19 -1.89 -13.86
C ALA A 7 0.38 -2.91 -12.73
N ILE A 8 1.50 -3.65 -12.73
CA ILE A 8 1.82 -4.62 -11.68
C ILE A 8 1.95 -3.92 -10.32
N VAL A 9 2.68 -2.80 -10.25
CA VAL A 9 2.81 -2.02 -9.01
C VAL A 9 1.45 -1.48 -8.54
N SER A 10 0.59 -0.98 -9.44
CA SER A 10 -0.76 -0.53 -9.07
C SER A 10 -1.65 -1.65 -8.54
N VAL A 11 -1.64 -2.82 -9.18
CA VAL A 11 -2.41 -3.99 -8.72
C VAL A 11 -1.88 -4.48 -7.37
N GLY A 12 -0.55 -4.54 -7.20
CA GLY A 12 0.08 -4.88 -5.93
C GLY A 12 -0.32 -3.91 -4.81
N LEU A 13 -0.31 -2.60 -5.07
CA LEU A 13 -0.79 -1.60 -4.12
C LEU A 13 -2.24 -1.83 -3.73
N PHE A 14 -3.12 -2.07 -4.70
CA PHE A 14 -4.53 -2.31 -4.42
C PHE A 14 -4.74 -3.54 -3.53
N ILE A 15 -4.04 -4.64 -3.82
CA ILE A 15 -4.14 -5.87 -3.02
C ILE A 15 -3.63 -5.64 -1.60
N ILE A 16 -2.45 -5.02 -1.43
CA ILE A 16 -1.89 -4.76 -0.09
C ILE A 16 -2.79 -3.80 0.70
N PHE A 17 -3.40 -2.82 0.04
CA PHE A 17 -4.35 -1.92 0.69
C PHE A 17 -5.55 -2.66 1.28
N VAL A 18 -6.12 -3.62 0.54
CA VAL A 18 -7.20 -4.48 1.05
C VAL A 18 -6.72 -5.30 2.24
N VAL A 19 -5.52 -5.90 2.17
CA VAL A 19 -4.93 -6.67 3.27
C VAL A 19 -4.69 -5.80 4.51
N LEU A 20 -4.29 -4.54 4.34
CA LEU A 20 -4.11 -3.59 5.45
C LEU A 20 -5.43 -3.31 6.17
N ILE A 21 -6.53 -3.10 5.45
CA ILE A 21 -7.86 -2.90 6.04
C ILE A 21 -8.29 -4.16 6.81
N LEU A 22 -8.17 -5.33 6.20
CA LEU A 22 -8.55 -6.60 6.83
C LEU A 22 -7.72 -6.89 8.08
N SER A 23 -6.40 -6.69 8.01
CA SER A 23 -5.52 -6.90 9.16
C SER A 23 -5.78 -5.90 10.29
N ALA A 24 -6.08 -4.63 9.98
CA ALA A 24 -6.50 -3.65 10.99
C ALA A 24 -7.80 -4.06 11.70
N LEU A 25 -8.79 -4.57 10.95
CA LEU A 25 -10.03 -5.09 11.51
C LEU A 25 -9.77 -6.29 12.44
N MET A 26 -8.89 -7.21 12.03
CA MET A 26 -8.51 -8.35 12.86
C MET A 26 -7.77 -7.93 14.14
N ILE A 27 -6.93 -6.90 14.08
CA ILE A 27 -6.28 -6.32 15.27
C ILE A 27 -7.32 -5.80 16.25
N GLN A 28 -8.34 -5.06 15.77
CA GLN A 28 -9.44 -4.57 16.63
C GLN A 28 -10.24 -5.73 17.26
N ILE A 29 -10.56 -6.76 16.49
CA ILE A 29 -11.28 -7.94 17.00
C ILE A 29 -10.47 -8.65 18.08
N THR A 30 -9.16 -8.77 17.89
CA THR A 30 -8.25 -9.44 18.82
C THR A 30 -7.77 -8.55 19.96
N GLU A 31 -8.15 -7.27 19.97
CA GLU A 31 -7.67 -6.28 20.95
C GLU A 31 -8.12 -6.63 22.38
N VAL A 32 -9.27 -7.28 22.55
CA VAL A 32 -9.76 -7.76 23.85
C VAL A 32 -8.75 -8.69 24.53
N ASN A 33 -7.93 -9.41 23.73
CA ASN A 33 -6.85 -10.26 24.21
C ASN A 33 -5.54 -9.92 23.51
N ARG A 34 -5.00 -8.72 23.81
CA ARG A 34 -3.75 -8.22 23.20
C ARG A 34 -2.54 -9.16 23.35
N GLY A 35 -2.50 -9.99 24.37
CA GLY A 35 -1.42 -10.97 24.59
C GLY A 35 -1.58 -12.27 23.79
N SER A 36 -2.68 -12.43 23.06
CA SER A 36 -2.91 -13.63 22.25
C SER A 36 -1.93 -13.71 21.09
N PHE A 37 -1.52 -14.93 20.75
CA PHE A 37 -0.72 -15.19 19.56
C PHE A 37 -1.36 -14.61 18.29
N ALA A 38 -2.69 -14.69 18.17
CA ALA A 38 -3.44 -14.14 17.06
C ALA A 38 -3.26 -12.61 16.93
N HIS A 39 -3.35 -11.86 18.03
CA HIS A 39 -3.15 -10.41 18.01
C HIS A 39 -1.74 -10.04 17.53
N HIS A 40 -0.71 -10.74 18.02
CA HIS A 40 0.67 -10.52 17.60
C HIS A 40 0.90 -10.85 16.12
N VAL A 41 0.33 -11.95 15.62
CA VAL A 41 0.42 -12.32 14.20
C VAL A 41 -0.24 -11.26 13.31
N TRP A 42 -1.47 -10.83 13.63
CA TRP A 42 -2.15 -9.81 12.84
C TRP A 42 -1.43 -8.47 12.87
N THR A 43 -0.89 -8.09 14.03
CA THR A 43 -0.06 -6.88 14.16
C THR A 43 1.20 -6.96 13.31
N ALA A 44 1.91 -8.09 13.35
CA ALA A 44 3.11 -8.30 12.53
C ALA A 44 2.80 -8.26 11.03
N ILE A 45 1.71 -8.91 10.60
CA ILE A 45 1.23 -8.87 9.21
C ILE A 45 0.92 -7.43 8.79
N HIS A 46 0.18 -6.69 9.62
CA HIS A 46 -0.20 -5.31 9.31
C HIS A 46 1.02 -4.40 9.15
N VAL A 47 1.98 -4.49 10.08
CA VAL A 47 3.21 -3.70 10.03
C VAL A 47 4.05 -4.04 8.80
N LEU A 48 4.24 -5.33 8.50
CA LEU A 48 5.01 -5.76 7.32
C LEU A 48 4.33 -5.33 6.01
N CYS A 49 3.01 -5.48 5.92
CA CYS A 49 2.23 -5.00 4.78
C CYS A 49 2.32 -3.47 4.66
N GLY A 50 2.31 -2.72 5.76
CA GLY A 50 2.43 -1.26 5.75
C GLY A 50 3.79 -0.79 5.24
N LEU A 51 4.87 -1.48 5.63
CA LEU A 51 6.20 -1.23 5.10
C LEU A 51 6.27 -1.52 3.60
N LEU A 52 5.77 -2.68 3.16
CA LEU A 52 5.77 -3.06 1.74
C LEU A 52 4.90 -2.12 0.90
N PHE A 53 3.74 -1.71 1.42
CA PHE A 53 2.86 -0.73 0.79
C PHE A 53 3.59 0.58 0.57
N THR A 54 4.30 1.09 1.59
CA THR A 54 5.07 2.34 1.49
C THR A 54 6.11 2.27 0.37
N ILE A 55 6.87 1.16 0.29
CA ILE A 55 7.85 0.95 -0.79
C ILE A 55 7.17 0.96 -2.16
N LEU A 56 6.05 0.23 -2.30
CA LEU A 56 5.32 0.20 -3.57
C LEU A 56 4.70 1.55 -3.94
N VAL A 57 4.28 2.37 -2.96
CA VAL A 57 3.77 3.72 -3.21
C VAL A 57 4.88 4.60 -3.78
N ILE A 58 6.08 4.54 -3.20
CA ILE A 58 7.24 5.29 -3.72
C ILE A 58 7.53 4.86 -5.16
N LEU A 59 7.59 3.54 -5.43
CA LEU A 59 7.80 3.03 -6.80
C LEU A 59 6.69 3.45 -7.75
N HIS A 60 5.44 3.45 -7.29
CA HIS A 60 4.30 3.91 -8.08
C HIS A 60 4.43 5.38 -8.46
N ILE A 61 4.80 6.24 -7.50
CA ILE A 61 5.02 7.67 -7.76
C ILE A 61 6.17 7.85 -8.75
N VAL A 62 7.30 7.17 -8.55
CA VAL A 62 8.48 7.26 -9.44
C VAL A 62 8.12 6.82 -10.86
N PHE A 63 7.43 5.68 -11.03
CA PHE A 63 7.06 5.18 -12.35
C PHE A 63 5.98 6.01 -13.04
N ASN A 64 5.23 6.82 -12.30
CA ASN A 64 4.23 7.73 -12.83
C ASN A 64 4.67 9.22 -12.76
N TRP A 65 5.92 9.49 -12.39
CA TRP A 65 6.44 10.84 -12.16
C TRP A 65 6.35 11.73 -13.40
N HIS A 66 6.61 11.17 -14.58
CA HIS A 66 6.46 11.90 -15.84
C HIS A 66 5.02 12.38 -16.07
N THR A 67 4.03 11.52 -15.79
CA THR A 67 2.61 11.87 -15.87
C THR A 67 2.25 12.96 -14.86
N LEU A 68 2.75 12.83 -13.63
CA LEU A 68 2.52 13.80 -12.56
C LEU A 68 3.10 15.18 -12.90
N LYS A 69 4.33 15.22 -13.42
CA LYS A 69 4.99 16.47 -13.85
C LYS A 69 4.21 17.16 -14.97
N SER A 70 3.70 16.41 -15.94
CA SER A 70 2.86 16.96 -17.00
C SER A 70 1.56 17.56 -16.45
N TYR A 71 0.92 16.89 -15.49
CA TYR A 71 -0.30 17.39 -14.83
C TYR A 71 -0.04 18.67 -14.02
N LEU A 72 1.02 18.70 -13.23
CA LEU A 72 1.40 19.88 -12.43
C LEU A 72 1.73 21.08 -13.33
N LYS A 73 2.43 20.86 -14.45
CA LYS A 73 2.73 21.92 -15.42
C LYS A 73 1.44 22.49 -16.04
N TRP A 74 0.47 21.64 -16.37
CA TRP A 74 -0.83 22.08 -16.88
C TRP A 74 -1.60 22.93 -15.87
N MET A 75 -1.61 22.54 -14.59
CA MET A 75 -2.24 23.34 -13.53
C MET A 75 -1.59 24.71 -13.34
N ASN A 76 -0.26 24.80 -13.41
CA ASN A 76 0.46 26.08 -13.27
C ASN A 76 0.37 26.99 -14.51
N SER A 77 -0.12 26.49 -15.65
CA SER A 77 -0.34 27.29 -16.85
C SER A 77 -1.76 27.87 -16.96
N LYS A 78 -2.59 27.64 -15.95
CA LYS A 78 -3.98 28.10 -15.87
C LYS A 78 -4.10 29.18 -14.80
#